data_AF-A0ABD3QIB3-F1
#
_entry.id   AF-A0ABD3QIB3-F1
#
_cell.length_a   1.000
_cell.length_b   1.000
_cell.length_c   1.000
_cell.angle_alpha   90.00
_cell.angle_beta   90.00
_cell.angle_gamma   90.00
#
_symmetry.space_group_name_H-M   'P 1'
#
loop_
_entity.id
_entity.type
_entity.pdbx_description
1 polymer ?
#
loop_
_entity_poly.entity_id
_entity_poly.type
_entity_poly.pdbx_seq_one_letter_code
_entity_poly.pdbx_strand_id
1 'polypeptide(L)'
;MALIQAPKQVFQEMEDVEIAKKKLAECWSKHEAEFKKEMQRLDDAERALHHRVQELNAEKKKALECNGNTDVASDDDLVEINAGGKIIVARRSTLTQLKGTRLEALFSGRWDKRLQRDAKGRIFLDVNSICFQAIVDYLNELVISPPNFPSEPPHVESELQHVLVHQLELFGITDDITLFDTSKILSNINDWGMIFNWLKEEECDGSVRLLYRASRDGFSHTSFRKKCSNRGPTLTIINDANGRVFGGFVDGSWSLNDDNTEIKSSKAFIFLIHGDKGSIQHVKSKLRTEEAAAFNRTGFGPCFGACEATSGNFPLSVAVDDKEVYLNASFFASNMTSSNVRELEVYRVISKNQMSESNRIRKKAPEEARFTASVNKAVVERWQKIYNAQSSISLIEEKFADEGEFIFSFASGASKDTIFLNVTGTEMATKRATLQSCEESVLARQFDDSVWKNPGSKLTISTWTHEKVLSWLSGVDGVTDEIMDSFEKNKITGPQLLALGKEGLDDLGVKQKGVLYLLLKEIKDLEQKELNPVTFIEHSPYCFGKIIDYLRMKENYSNGLVDSEPAYPQVRTGEKGKFEKIVRYYFPGECSSFILGYVR
;
A
#
# COMPACT_ATOMS: atom_id res chain seq x y z
N MET A 1 -50.81 47.55 65.05
CA MET A 1 -49.45 47.07 64.74
C MET A 1 -49.34 46.36 63.39
N ALA A 2 -50.31 45.53 62.97
CA ALA A 2 -50.25 44.79 61.69
C ALA A 2 -50.22 45.67 60.42
N LEU A 3 -50.85 46.86 60.41
CA LEU A 3 -50.89 47.77 59.25
C LEU A 3 -49.57 48.53 58.98
N ILE A 4 -48.62 48.54 59.92
CA ILE A 4 -47.30 49.21 59.78
C ILE A 4 -46.21 48.19 59.36
N GLN A 5 -46.48 46.88 59.47
CA GLN A 5 -45.55 45.82 59.05
C GLN A 5 -45.59 45.51 57.55
N ALA A 6 -46.75 45.68 56.90
CA ALA A 6 -46.91 45.39 55.47
C ALA A 6 -45.97 46.19 54.55
N PRO A 7 -45.73 47.51 54.76
CA PRO A 7 -44.77 48.26 53.94
C PRO A 7 -43.32 47.80 54.14
N LYS A 8 -42.93 47.48 55.39
CA LYS A 8 -41.57 47.02 55.69
C LYS A 8 -41.25 45.67 55.05
N GLN A 9 -42.23 44.78 54.99
CA GLN A 9 -42.09 43.48 54.34
C GLN A 9 -41.90 43.62 52.82
N VAL A 10 -42.68 44.50 52.17
CA VAL A 10 -42.52 44.81 50.75
C VAL A 10 -41.17 45.45 50.44
N PHE A 11 -40.66 46.35 51.31
CA PHE A 11 -39.31 46.92 51.14
C PHE A 11 -38.21 45.85 51.24
N GLN A 12 -38.34 44.87 52.13
CA GLN A 12 -37.39 43.75 52.22
C GLN A 12 -37.44 42.87 50.98
N GLU A 13 -38.64 42.55 50.48
CA GLU A 13 -38.81 41.78 49.24
C GLU A 13 -38.23 42.52 48.02
N MET A 14 -38.34 43.84 47.97
CA MET A 14 -37.71 44.66 46.92
C MET A 14 -36.16 44.64 47.01
N GLU A 15 -35.60 44.63 48.22
CA GLU A 15 -34.16 44.48 48.42
C GLU A 15 -33.68 43.08 47.98
N ASP A 16 -34.44 42.03 48.31
CA ASP A 16 -34.17 40.66 47.87
C ASP A 16 -34.24 40.51 46.33
N VAL A 17 -35.17 41.22 45.67
CA VAL A 17 -35.26 41.28 44.20
C VAL A 17 -34.01 41.93 43.60
N GLU A 18 -33.50 43.02 44.15
CA GLU A 18 -32.28 43.67 43.62
C GLU A 18 -31.04 42.79 43.86
N ILE A 19 -30.97 42.08 44.99
CA ILE A 19 -29.92 41.08 45.25
C ILE A 19 -30.02 39.93 44.23
N ALA A 20 -31.22 39.42 43.96
CA ALA A 20 -31.43 38.35 42.98
C ALA A 20 -31.04 38.79 41.56
N LYS A 21 -31.36 40.03 41.17
CA LYS A 21 -30.98 40.64 39.89
C LYS A 21 -29.46 40.76 39.76
N LYS A 22 -28.75 41.19 40.82
CA LYS A 22 -27.29 41.25 40.83
C LYS A 22 -26.66 39.85 40.65
N LYS A 23 -27.16 38.86 41.38
CA LYS A 23 -26.72 37.45 41.25
C LYS A 23 -26.94 36.93 39.83
N LEU A 24 -28.09 37.22 39.22
CA LEU A 24 -28.39 36.81 37.84
C LEU A 24 -27.40 37.43 36.83
N ALA A 25 -27.07 38.72 36.99
CA ALA A 25 -26.09 39.40 36.14
C ALA A 25 -24.68 38.79 36.27
N GLU A 26 -24.25 38.48 37.50
CA GLU A 26 -22.97 37.80 37.75
C GLU A 26 -22.93 36.40 37.13
N CYS A 27 -24.00 35.60 37.28
CA CYS A 27 -24.14 34.29 36.66
C CYS A 27 -24.08 34.37 35.12
N TRP A 28 -24.79 35.32 34.52
CA TRP A 28 -24.78 35.53 33.06
C TRP A 28 -23.38 35.93 32.56
N SER A 29 -22.72 36.88 33.23
CA SER A 29 -21.36 37.31 32.86
C SER A 29 -20.37 36.15 32.92
N LYS A 30 -20.47 35.27 33.93
CA LYS A 30 -19.62 34.08 34.03
C LYS A 30 -19.89 33.12 32.87
N HIS A 31 -21.16 32.86 32.56
CA HIS A 31 -21.56 31.99 31.44
C HIS A 31 -21.04 32.51 30.10
N GLU A 32 -21.15 33.82 29.84
CA GLU A 32 -20.64 34.45 28.62
C GLU A 32 -19.11 34.35 28.52
N ALA A 33 -18.40 34.56 29.64
CA ALA A 33 -16.94 34.43 29.67
C ALA A 33 -16.49 32.98 29.39
N GLU A 34 -17.19 31.99 29.94
CA GLU A 34 -16.92 30.57 29.68
C GLU A 34 -17.18 30.20 28.22
N PHE A 35 -18.28 30.70 27.64
CA PHE A 35 -18.58 30.48 26.22
C PHE A 35 -17.52 31.09 25.30
N LYS A 36 -17.12 32.36 25.54
CA LYS A 36 -16.05 33.02 24.77
C LYS A 36 -14.74 32.27 24.85
N LYS A 37 -14.37 31.76 26.03
CA LYS A 37 -13.15 30.98 26.22
C LYS A 37 -13.16 29.69 25.41
N GLU A 38 -14.30 29.00 25.33
CA GLU A 38 -14.42 27.76 24.55
C GLU A 38 -14.40 28.03 23.04
N MET A 39 -15.06 29.10 22.59
CA MET A 39 -14.97 29.54 21.19
C MET A 39 -13.55 29.90 20.78
N GLN A 40 -12.82 30.63 21.63
CA GLN A 40 -11.43 30.98 21.37
C GLN A 40 -10.53 29.74 21.22
N ARG A 41 -10.76 28.68 22.02
CA ARG A 41 -10.02 27.42 21.88
C ARG A 41 -10.27 26.72 20.54
N LEU A 42 -11.52 26.72 20.08
CA LEU A 42 -11.88 26.17 18.78
C LEU A 42 -11.22 26.97 17.65
N ASP A 43 -11.23 28.30 17.74
CA ASP A 43 -10.61 29.19 16.76
C ASP A 43 -9.07 29.06 16.75
N ASP A 44 -8.44 28.85 17.92
CA ASP A 44 -7.02 28.56 18.03
C ASP A 44 -6.67 27.20 17.39
N ALA A 45 -7.48 26.17 17.63
CA ALA A 45 -7.28 24.84 17.05
C ALA A 45 -7.46 24.81 15.53
N GLU A 46 -8.44 25.56 15.01
CA GLU A 46 -8.67 25.73 13.58
C GLU A 46 -7.51 26.50 12.91
N ARG A 47 -7.02 27.58 13.53
CA ARG A 47 -5.84 28.30 13.05
C ARG A 47 -4.59 27.42 13.01
N ALA A 48 -4.36 26.61 14.05
CA ALA A 48 -3.25 25.66 14.07
C ALA A 48 -3.36 24.61 12.95
N LEU A 49 -4.57 24.13 12.67
CA LEU A 49 -4.83 23.22 11.55
C LEU A 49 -4.52 23.88 10.20
N HIS A 50 -4.97 25.11 9.98
CA HIS A 50 -4.64 25.87 8.76
C HIS A 50 -3.14 26.06 8.58
N HIS A 51 -2.42 26.35 9.66
CA HIS A 51 -0.96 26.48 9.63
C HIS A 51 -0.29 25.18 9.17
N ARG A 52 -0.65 24.04 9.75
CA ARG A 52 -0.12 22.72 9.35
C ARG A 52 -0.37 22.40 7.88
N VAL A 53 -1.58 22.69 7.39
CA VAL A 53 -1.90 22.52 5.95
C VAL A 53 -1.01 23.40 5.07
N GLN A 54 -0.76 24.65 5.48
CA GLN A 54 0.11 25.56 4.74
C GLN A 54 1.58 25.10 4.77
N GLU A 55 2.09 24.67 5.92
CA GLU A 55 3.44 24.10 6.07
C GLU A 55 3.63 22.88 5.19
N LEU A 56 2.72 21.90 5.25
CA LEU A 56 2.80 20.70 4.44
C LEU A 56 2.76 21.01 2.93
N ASN A 57 1.91 21.97 2.52
CA ASN A 57 1.87 22.40 1.12
C ASN A 57 3.17 23.11 0.70
N ALA A 58 3.77 23.90 1.59
CA ALA A 58 5.06 24.54 1.34
C ALA A 58 6.19 23.50 1.23
N GLU A 59 6.18 22.47 2.06
CA GLU A 59 7.13 21.34 1.98
C GLU A 59 6.99 20.56 0.69
N LYS A 60 5.75 20.22 0.30
CA LYS A 60 5.45 19.56 -0.99
C LYS A 60 5.92 20.39 -2.18
N LYS A 61 5.67 21.70 -2.14
CA LYS A 61 6.13 22.64 -3.17
C LYS A 61 7.66 22.71 -3.22
N LYS A 62 8.32 22.80 -2.08
CA LYS A 62 9.78 22.79 -1.99
C LYS A 62 10.38 21.49 -2.53
N ALA A 63 9.76 20.34 -2.24
CA ALA A 63 10.18 19.06 -2.79
C ALA A 63 10.07 19.05 -4.32
N LEU A 64 8.97 19.56 -4.89
CA LEU A 64 8.80 19.73 -6.34
C LEU A 64 9.85 20.67 -6.94
N GLU A 65 10.15 21.81 -6.31
CA GLU A 65 11.16 22.76 -6.79
C GLU A 65 12.59 22.16 -6.76
N CYS A 66 12.94 21.43 -5.70
CA CYS A 66 14.26 20.82 -5.54
C CYS A 66 14.45 19.56 -6.38
N ASN A 67 13.43 18.71 -6.47
CA ASN A 67 13.54 17.34 -6.99
C ASN A 67 12.69 17.08 -8.23
N GLY A 68 11.72 17.95 -8.52
CA GLY A 68 10.83 17.80 -9.66
C GLY A 68 11.44 18.32 -10.95
N ASN A 69 10.82 17.96 -12.06
CA ASN A 69 11.18 18.44 -13.37
C ASN A 69 10.19 19.52 -13.84
N THR A 70 10.66 20.74 -14.05
CA THR A 70 9.85 21.90 -14.48
C THR A 70 9.36 21.78 -15.93
N ASP A 71 9.97 20.90 -16.73
CA ASP A 71 9.62 20.67 -18.14
C ASP A 71 8.47 19.65 -18.31
N VAL A 72 7.98 19.04 -17.23
CA VAL A 72 6.79 18.16 -17.24
C VAL A 72 5.54 19.04 -17.24
N ALA A 73 5.37 19.80 -18.31
CA ALA A 73 4.28 20.76 -18.52
C ALA A 73 2.96 20.09 -18.99
N SER A 74 2.86 18.77 -18.90
CA SER A 74 1.66 18.00 -19.24
C SER A 74 1.40 17.00 -18.13
N ASP A 75 0.30 17.18 -17.40
CA ASP A 75 -0.19 16.24 -16.37
C ASP A 75 -0.48 14.83 -16.93
N ASP A 76 -0.32 14.61 -18.25
CA ASP A 76 -0.61 13.35 -18.94
C ASP A 76 0.39 12.98 -20.05
N ASP A 77 1.70 13.18 -19.81
CA ASP A 77 2.74 12.66 -20.70
C ASP A 77 2.84 11.12 -20.69
N LEU A 78 3.50 10.58 -21.72
CA LEU A 78 3.87 9.16 -21.76
C LEU A 78 5.19 8.98 -21.00
N VAL A 79 5.19 8.05 -20.06
CA VAL A 79 6.34 7.72 -19.24
C VAL A 79 6.90 6.37 -19.69
N GLU A 80 8.17 6.35 -20.08
CA GLU A 80 8.90 5.12 -20.37
C GLU A 80 9.59 4.59 -19.10
N ILE A 81 9.25 3.36 -18.74
CA ILE A 81 9.72 2.69 -17.53
C ILE A 81 10.46 1.42 -17.93
N ASN A 82 11.71 1.28 -17.48
CA ASN A 82 12.42 0.02 -17.49
C ASN A 82 12.12 -0.72 -16.19
N ALA A 83 11.14 -1.62 -16.25
CA ALA A 83 10.74 -2.48 -15.14
C ALA A 83 11.53 -3.79 -15.21
N GLY A 84 12.64 -3.86 -14.49
CA GLY A 84 13.45 -5.07 -14.37
C GLY A 84 14.02 -5.62 -15.69
N GLY A 85 14.15 -4.78 -16.73
CA GLY A 85 14.64 -5.13 -18.06
C GLY A 85 13.58 -5.00 -19.17
N LYS A 86 12.29 -5.04 -18.82
CA LYS A 86 11.19 -4.84 -19.78
C LYS A 86 10.82 -3.37 -19.85
N ILE A 87 10.63 -2.86 -21.06
CA ILE A 87 10.17 -1.49 -21.27
C ILE A 87 8.65 -1.46 -21.28
N ILE A 88 8.08 -0.69 -20.37
CA ILE A 88 6.65 -0.46 -20.24
C ILE A 88 6.40 1.03 -20.42
N VAL A 89 5.44 1.37 -21.27
CA VAL A 89 5.05 2.75 -21.54
C VAL A 89 3.61 2.92 -21.09
N ALA A 90 3.37 3.94 -20.26
CA ALA A 90 2.04 4.25 -19.76
C ALA A 90 1.86 5.78 -19.63
N ARG A 91 0.61 6.22 -19.57
CA ARG A 91 0.28 7.62 -19.27
C ARG A 91 0.55 7.92 -17.81
N ARG A 92 1.09 9.11 -17.53
CA ARG A 92 1.29 9.58 -16.15
C ARG A 92 -0.02 9.64 -15.36
N SER A 93 -1.12 10.07 -15.99
CA SER A 93 -2.43 10.08 -15.35
C SER A 93 -2.88 8.69 -14.89
N THR A 94 -2.66 7.66 -15.70
CA THR A 94 -2.95 6.25 -15.35
C THR A 94 -2.14 5.79 -14.14
N LEU A 95 -0.83 6.09 -14.11
CA LEU A 95 0.07 5.67 -13.03
C LEU A 95 -0.16 6.44 -11.71
N THR A 96 -0.80 7.60 -11.78
CA THR A 96 -1.06 8.49 -10.63
C THR A 96 -2.54 8.56 -10.25
N GLN A 97 -3.39 7.71 -10.83
CA GLN A 97 -4.84 7.74 -10.58
C GLN A 97 -5.21 7.34 -9.14
N LEU A 98 -4.45 6.43 -8.53
CA LEU A 98 -4.65 5.97 -7.15
C LEU A 98 -3.90 6.89 -6.17
N LYS A 99 -4.66 7.76 -5.49
CA LYS A 99 -4.12 8.86 -4.68
C LYS A 99 -3.60 8.40 -3.32
N GLY A 100 -2.43 8.91 -2.96
CA GLY A 100 -1.76 8.62 -1.69
C GLY A 100 -1.12 7.23 -1.66
N THR A 101 -0.83 6.65 -2.83
CA THR A 101 -0.04 5.42 -3.00
C THR A 101 1.42 5.77 -3.27
N ARG A 102 2.33 4.84 -2.99
CA ARG A 102 3.75 5.00 -3.37
C ARG A 102 3.94 4.93 -4.89
N LEU A 103 3.04 4.28 -5.62
CA LEU A 103 3.01 4.34 -7.08
C LEU A 103 2.75 5.77 -7.58
N GLU A 104 1.77 6.47 -7.01
CA GLU A 104 1.54 7.88 -7.34
C GLU A 104 2.81 8.69 -7.07
N ALA A 105 3.45 8.51 -5.91
CA ALA A 105 4.66 9.23 -5.56
C ALA A 105 5.75 9.12 -6.64
N LEU A 106 6.00 7.91 -7.18
CA LEU A 106 6.98 7.66 -8.26
C LEU A 106 6.70 8.49 -9.51
N PHE A 107 5.44 8.68 -9.87
CA PHE A 107 5.06 9.26 -11.15
C PHE A 107 4.39 10.63 -11.03
N SER A 108 4.29 11.19 -9.82
CA SER A 108 3.69 12.49 -9.55
C SER A 108 4.43 13.69 -10.16
N GLY A 109 5.65 13.49 -10.69
CA GLY A 109 6.51 14.57 -11.16
C GLY A 109 7.36 15.21 -10.07
N ARG A 110 6.98 15.05 -8.79
CA ARG A 110 7.65 15.67 -7.63
C ARG A 110 9.09 15.21 -7.44
N TRP A 111 9.41 13.99 -7.84
CA TRP A 111 10.69 13.34 -7.57
C TRP A 111 11.50 13.01 -8.83
N ASP A 112 11.07 13.47 -10.01
CA ASP A 112 11.58 13.03 -11.33
C ASP A 112 13.11 13.14 -11.51
N LYS A 113 13.77 14.11 -10.86
CA LYS A 113 15.25 14.26 -10.90
C LYS A 113 15.99 13.28 -9.99
N ARG A 114 15.32 12.72 -8.98
CA ARG A 114 15.89 11.74 -8.03
C ARG A 114 15.70 10.30 -8.47
N LEU A 115 14.72 10.03 -9.32
CA LEU A 115 14.46 8.68 -9.81
C LEU A 115 15.68 8.16 -10.58
N GLN A 116 16.09 6.94 -10.23
CA GLN A 116 17.14 6.23 -10.93
C GLN A 116 16.71 6.04 -12.39
N ARG A 117 17.64 6.31 -13.30
CA ARG A 117 17.44 6.14 -14.74
C ARG A 117 18.44 5.17 -15.31
N ASP A 118 18.01 4.42 -16.31
CA ASP A 118 18.94 3.60 -17.08
C ASP A 118 19.80 4.45 -18.04
N ALA A 119 20.74 3.80 -18.74
CA ALA A 119 21.65 4.48 -19.68
C ALA A 119 20.92 5.22 -20.83
N LYS A 120 19.68 4.84 -21.14
CA LYS A 120 18.85 5.48 -22.16
C LYS A 120 18.00 6.61 -21.58
N GLY A 121 18.13 6.91 -20.29
CA GLY A 121 17.41 7.98 -19.60
C GLY A 121 15.99 7.61 -19.15
N ARG A 122 15.58 6.34 -19.27
CA ARG A 122 14.26 5.87 -18.85
C ARG A 122 14.23 5.64 -17.35
N ILE A 123 13.08 5.83 -16.71
CA ILE A 123 12.93 5.56 -15.27
C ILE A 123 13.16 4.07 -15.04
N PHE A 124 14.08 3.71 -14.16
CA PHE A 124 14.40 2.32 -13.85
C PHE A 124 13.74 1.91 -12.53
N LEU A 125 12.95 0.84 -12.57
CA LEU A 125 12.38 0.21 -11.38
C LEU A 125 12.89 -1.22 -11.28
N ASP A 126 13.47 -1.57 -10.13
CA ASP A 126 14.00 -2.92 -9.92
C ASP A 126 12.95 -3.88 -9.40
N VAL A 127 12.07 -4.30 -10.32
CA VAL A 127 10.89 -5.08 -10.02
C VAL A 127 10.67 -6.19 -11.04
N ASN A 128 9.86 -7.20 -10.70
CA ASN A 128 9.42 -8.18 -11.68
C ASN A 128 8.53 -7.51 -12.74
N SER A 129 8.92 -7.66 -14.00
CA SER A 129 8.28 -6.99 -15.14
C SER A 129 6.88 -7.50 -15.46
N ILE A 130 6.61 -8.79 -15.23
CA ILE A 130 5.32 -9.43 -15.50
C ILE A 130 4.28 -8.91 -14.51
N CYS A 131 4.61 -8.91 -13.23
CA CYS A 131 3.71 -8.42 -12.19
C CYS A 131 3.51 -6.91 -12.28
N PHE A 132 4.55 -6.14 -12.60
CA PHE A 132 4.41 -4.69 -12.83
C PHE A 132 3.53 -4.39 -14.05
N GLN A 133 3.66 -5.17 -15.13
CA GLN A 133 2.74 -5.07 -16.27
C GLN A 133 1.29 -5.35 -15.85
N ALA A 134 1.03 -6.40 -15.07
CA ALA A 134 -0.32 -6.70 -14.59
C ALA A 134 -0.92 -5.56 -13.77
N ILE A 135 -0.11 -4.85 -12.97
CA ILE A 135 -0.53 -3.65 -12.24
C ILE A 135 -0.90 -2.53 -13.23
N VAL A 136 -0.07 -2.28 -14.24
CA VAL A 136 -0.33 -1.25 -15.26
C VAL A 136 -1.59 -1.57 -16.08
N ASP A 137 -1.79 -2.84 -16.43
CA ASP A 137 -2.96 -3.30 -17.19
C ASP A 137 -4.24 -3.10 -16.35
N TYR A 138 -4.21 -3.49 -15.07
CA TYR A 138 -5.30 -3.20 -14.13
C TYR A 138 -5.62 -1.70 -14.03
N LEU A 139 -4.60 -0.85 -13.93
CA LEU A 139 -4.78 0.60 -13.91
C LEU A 139 -5.38 1.13 -15.22
N ASN A 140 -5.02 0.56 -16.37
CA ASN A 140 -5.64 0.93 -17.65
C ASN A 140 -7.12 0.50 -17.70
N GLU A 141 -7.44 -0.68 -17.19
CA GLU A 141 -8.82 -1.18 -17.10
C GLU A 141 -9.68 -0.33 -16.16
N LEU A 142 -9.14 0.08 -15.02
CA LEU A 142 -9.83 0.97 -14.07
C LEU A 142 -10.29 2.28 -14.72
N VAL A 143 -9.47 2.85 -15.62
CA VAL A 143 -9.80 4.11 -16.31
C VAL A 143 -11.02 3.97 -17.22
N ILE A 144 -11.23 2.80 -17.82
CA ILE A 144 -12.31 2.55 -18.79
C ILE A 144 -13.50 1.80 -18.18
N SER A 145 -13.36 1.27 -16.96
CA SER A 145 -14.39 0.47 -16.30
C SER A 145 -15.54 1.36 -15.81
N PRO A 146 -16.80 1.06 -16.18
CA PRO A 146 -17.95 1.81 -15.67
C PRO A 146 -18.19 1.49 -14.19
N PRO A 147 -18.86 2.38 -13.42
CA PRO A 147 -19.13 2.16 -11.99
C PRO A 147 -19.88 0.86 -11.67
N ASN A 148 -20.62 0.32 -12.65
CA ASN A 148 -21.44 -0.88 -12.50
C ASN A 148 -20.71 -2.17 -12.90
N PHE A 149 -19.47 -2.10 -13.39
CA PHE A 149 -18.66 -3.25 -13.78
C PHE A 149 -17.21 -3.00 -13.33
N PRO A 150 -16.87 -3.33 -12.06
CA PRO A 150 -15.53 -3.11 -11.55
C PRO A 150 -14.51 -4.00 -12.27
N SER A 151 -13.34 -3.45 -12.57
CA SER A 151 -12.21 -4.22 -13.11
C SER A 151 -11.75 -5.28 -12.12
N GLU A 152 -11.36 -6.46 -12.63
CA GLU A 152 -10.79 -7.51 -11.79
C GLU A 152 -9.42 -7.06 -11.25
N PRO A 153 -9.04 -7.46 -10.01
CA PRO A 153 -7.71 -7.18 -9.49
C PRO A 153 -6.59 -7.71 -10.41
N PRO A 154 -5.38 -7.14 -10.33
CA PRO A 154 -4.24 -7.66 -11.07
C PRO A 154 -4.06 -9.16 -10.80
N HIS A 155 -3.87 -9.94 -11.86
CA HIS A 155 -3.68 -11.39 -11.77
C HIS A 155 -2.47 -11.84 -12.59
N VAL A 156 -1.78 -12.86 -12.10
CA VAL A 156 -0.63 -13.51 -12.75
C VAL A 156 -0.69 -15.02 -12.54
N GLU A 157 0.13 -15.78 -13.26
CA GLU A 157 0.28 -17.22 -13.02
C GLU A 157 0.55 -17.50 -11.53
N SER A 158 0.05 -18.62 -11.00
CA SER A 158 0.11 -18.95 -9.56
C SER A 158 1.52 -18.89 -8.97
N GLU A 159 2.54 -19.21 -9.78
CA GLU A 159 3.95 -19.17 -9.37
C GLU A 159 4.49 -17.75 -9.13
N LEU A 160 3.83 -16.71 -9.66
CA LEU A 160 4.19 -15.30 -9.51
C LEU A 160 3.26 -14.56 -8.56
N GLN A 161 2.19 -15.19 -8.06
CA GLN A 161 1.20 -14.52 -7.20
C GLN A 161 1.84 -13.91 -5.95
N HIS A 162 2.79 -14.60 -5.33
CA HIS A 162 3.52 -14.06 -4.17
C HIS A 162 4.39 -12.85 -4.52
N VAL A 163 4.95 -12.80 -5.73
CA VAL A 163 5.73 -11.66 -6.24
C VAL A 163 4.82 -10.47 -6.52
N LEU A 164 3.64 -10.71 -7.12
CA LEU A 164 2.63 -9.69 -7.35
C LEU A 164 2.15 -9.08 -6.03
N VAL A 165 1.77 -9.90 -5.05
CA VAL A 165 1.33 -9.41 -3.73
C VAL A 165 2.40 -8.54 -3.08
N HIS A 166 3.65 -8.98 -3.12
CA HIS A 166 4.78 -8.20 -2.62
C HIS A 166 4.91 -6.85 -3.37
N GLN A 167 4.78 -6.82 -4.70
CA GLN A 167 4.84 -5.57 -5.46
C GLN A 167 3.67 -4.64 -5.18
N LEU A 168 2.47 -5.17 -4.96
CA LEU A 168 1.31 -4.37 -4.56
C LEU A 168 1.53 -3.69 -3.20
N GLU A 169 2.11 -4.41 -2.24
CA GLU A 169 2.48 -3.87 -0.92
C GLU A 169 3.58 -2.81 -1.06
N LEU A 170 4.63 -3.11 -1.83
CA LEU A 170 5.73 -2.19 -2.12
C LEU A 170 5.24 -0.84 -2.66
N PHE A 171 4.28 -0.88 -3.58
CA PHE A 171 3.71 0.32 -4.20
C PHE A 171 2.57 0.96 -3.39
N GLY A 172 2.22 0.42 -2.22
CA GLY A 172 1.14 0.93 -1.37
C GLY A 172 -0.23 0.86 -2.05
N ILE A 173 -0.41 -0.06 -2.99
CA ILE A 173 -1.66 -0.28 -3.71
C ILE A 173 -2.55 -1.28 -2.95
N THR A 174 -1.98 -2.04 -2.01
CA THR A 174 -2.71 -2.97 -1.15
C THR A 174 -3.87 -2.30 -0.44
N ASP A 175 -3.78 -1.07 0.06
CA ASP A 175 -4.90 -0.45 0.79
C ASP A 175 -6.12 -0.14 -0.12
N ASP A 176 -5.88 0.06 -1.42
CA ASP A 176 -6.93 0.30 -2.42
C ASP A 176 -7.43 -1.01 -3.08
N ILE A 177 -6.55 -2.02 -3.23
CA ILE A 177 -6.89 -3.35 -3.79
C ILE A 177 -7.37 -4.34 -2.72
N THR A 178 -7.11 -4.12 -1.43
CA THR A 178 -7.57 -4.99 -0.32
C THR A 178 -9.07 -4.91 -0.07
N LEU A 179 -9.78 -4.03 -0.77
CA LEU A 179 -11.24 -4.13 -0.94
C LEU A 179 -11.63 -5.34 -1.81
N PHE A 180 -10.76 -5.81 -2.70
CA PHE A 180 -11.08 -6.78 -3.75
C PHE A 180 -10.22 -8.04 -3.78
N ASP A 181 -9.08 -8.08 -3.07
CA ASP A 181 -8.34 -9.33 -2.94
C ASP A 181 -8.85 -10.16 -1.75
N THR A 182 -9.71 -11.12 -2.10
CA THR A 182 -9.72 -12.51 -1.64
C THR A 182 -10.97 -13.03 -0.93
N SER A 183 -12.08 -12.29 -0.74
CA SER A 183 -13.25 -12.97 -0.16
C SER A 183 -13.70 -14.12 -1.07
N LYS A 184 -13.57 -15.36 -0.59
CA LYS A 184 -14.11 -16.53 -1.28
C LYS A 184 -15.63 -16.59 -1.19
N ILE A 185 -16.22 -15.81 -0.28
CA ILE A 185 -17.65 -15.80 -0.01
C ILE A 185 -18.35 -14.67 -0.77
N LEU A 186 -17.80 -13.45 -0.73
CA LEU A 186 -18.39 -12.27 -1.34
C LEU A 186 -17.56 -11.82 -2.55
N SER A 187 -17.95 -12.31 -3.73
CA SER A 187 -17.37 -11.90 -5.02
C SER A 187 -18.08 -10.68 -5.64
N ASN A 188 -19.22 -10.26 -5.11
CA ASN A 188 -20.02 -9.15 -5.62
C ASN A 188 -19.75 -7.85 -4.84
N ILE A 189 -19.40 -6.78 -5.56
CA ILE A 189 -19.13 -5.45 -5.00
C ILE A 189 -20.34 -4.85 -4.27
N ASN A 190 -21.57 -5.19 -4.67
CA ASN A 190 -22.79 -4.66 -4.04
C ASN A 190 -22.99 -5.21 -2.62
N ASP A 191 -22.60 -6.46 -2.37
CA ASP A 191 -22.71 -7.08 -1.05
C ASP A 191 -21.70 -6.46 -0.08
N TRP A 192 -20.47 -6.21 -0.56
CA TRP A 192 -19.48 -5.43 0.17
C TRP A 192 -19.97 -4.01 0.44
N GLY A 193 -20.56 -3.35 -0.55
CA GLY A 193 -21.14 -2.01 -0.41
C GLY A 193 -22.19 -1.95 0.71
N MET A 194 -23.04 -2.96 0.84
CA MET A 194 -24.02 -3.05 1.93
C MET A 194 -23.36 -3.25 3.30
N ILE A 195 -22.38 -4.15 3.42
CA ILE A 195 -21.62 -4.35 4.66
C ILE A 195 -20.96 -3.05 5.10
N PHE A 196 -20.28 -2.34 4.19
CA PHE A 196 -19.63 -1.08 4.53
C PHE A 196 -20.62 0.01 4.94
N ASN A 197 -21.80 0.05 4.31
CA ASN A 197 -22.87 0.96 4.77
C ASN A 197 -23.30 0.63 6.21
N TRP A 198 -23.48 -0.65 6.54
CA TRP A 198 -23.85 -1.08 7.89
C TRP A 198 -22.77 -0.81 8.94
N LEU A 199 -21.49 -0.95 8.58
CA LEU A 199 -20.36 -0.60 9.44
C LEU A 199 -20.29 0.91 9.66
N LYS A 200 -20.58 1.71 8.63
CA LYS A 200 -20.62 3.18 8.72
C LYS A 200 -21.72 3.68 9.65
N GLU A 201 -22.89 3.06 9.63
CA GLU A 201 -23.99 3.36 10.57
C GLU A 201 -23.58 3.17 12.05
N GLU A 202 -22.67 2.25 12.35
CA GLU A 202 -22.13 2.02 13.70
C GLU A 202 -20.83 2.80 13.97
N GLU A 203 -20.46 3.76 13.11
CA GLU A 203 -19.22 4.56 13.20
C GLU A 203 -17.94 3.70 13.15
N CYS A 204 -17.97 2.64 12.36
CA CYS A 204 -16.87 1.73 12.08
C CYS A 204 -16.47 1.77 10.59
N ASP A 205 -16.38 2.97 10.00
CA ASP A 205 -16.25 3.23 8.55
C ASP A 205 -14.82 3.22 7.99
N GLY A 206 -13.97 2.31 8.46
CA GLY A 206 -12.60 2.20 7.95
C GLY A 206 -12.37 0.99 7.04
N SER A 207 -11.14 0.46 7.02
CA SER A 207 -10.75 -0.66 6.17
C SER A 207 -10.96 -2.01 6.86
N VAL A 208 -11.05 -3.08 6.06
CA VAL A 208 -11.12 -4.46 6.56
C VAL A 208 -9.86 -5.23 6.17
N ARG A 209 -9.34 -6.06 7.08
CA ARG A 209 -8.17 -6.91 6.82
C ARG A 209 -8.47 -8.36 7.21
N LEU A 210 -8.31 -9.30 6.28
CA LEU A 210 -8.56 -10.72 6.56
C LEU A 210 -7.63 -11.26 7.66
N LEU A 211 -8.21 -11.81 8.73
CA LEU A 211 -7.52 -12.46 9.84
C LEU A 211 -7.48 -13.98 9.68
N TYR A 212 -8.63 -14.57 9.35
CA TYR A 212 -8.83 -16.01 9.33
C TYR A 212 -9.68 -16.41 8.14
N ARG A 213 -9.28 -17.47 7.44
CA ARG A 213 -10.07 -18.15 6.40
C ARG A 213 -10.03 -19.63 6.69
N ALA A 214 -11.18 -20.26 6.85
CA ALA A 214 -11.25 -21.67 7.27
C ALA A 214 -10.59 -22.62 6.26
N SER A 215 -10.73 -22.39 4.94
CA SER A 215 -10.02 -23.20 3.93
C SER A 215 -8.50 -23.02 3.91
N ARG A 216 -7.97 -21.92 4.46
CA ARG A 216 -6.52 -21.63 4.55
C ARG A 216 -5.94 -22.07 5.88
N ASP A 217 -6.62 -21.75 6.97
CA ASP A 217 -6.14 -21.84 8.35
C ASP A 217 -6.69 -23.06 9.12
N GLY A 218 -7.62 -23.80 8.50
CA GLY A 218 -8.24 -25.01 9.05
C GLY A 218 -9.55 -24.73 9.78
N PHE A 219 -10.53 -25.63 9.62
CA PHE A 219 -11.89 -25.54 10.19
C PHE A 219 -11.92 -26.07 11.64
N SER A 220 -11.25 -25.38 12.56
CA SER A 220 -11.32 -25.69 14.00
C SER A 220 -11.42 -24.43 14.84
N HIS A 221 -12.10 -24.52 15.97
CA HIS A 221 -12.17 -23.42 16.94
C HIS A 221 -10.77 -23.00 17.43
N THR A 222 -9.82 -23.95 17.50
CA THR A 222 -8.42 -23.68 17.88
C THR A 222 -7.72 -22.78 16.87
N SER A 223 -7.90 -23.01 15.57
CA SER A 223 -7.35 -22.16 14.50
C SER A 223 -7.99 -20.78 14.50
N PHE A 224 -9.31 -20.70 14.69
CA PHE A 224 -10.03 -19.43 14.81
C PHE A 224 -9.49 -18.58 15.97
N ARG A 225 -9.43 -19.13 17.19
CA ARG A 225 -8.93 -18.41 18.39
C ARG A 225 -7.50 -17.93 18.21
N LYS A 226 -6.62 -18.79 17.71
CA LYS A 226 -5.21 -18.43 17.46
C LYS A 226 -5.06 -17.20 16.54
N LYS A 227 -5.96 -17.02 15.57
CA LYS A 227 -5.90 -15.93 14.59
C LYS A 227 -6.67 -14.68 15.03
N CYS A 228 -7.85 -14.86 15.65
CA CYS A 228 -8.82 -13.80 15.86
C CYS A 228 -8.85 -13.22 17.29
N SER A 229 -8.27 -13.91 18.28
CA SER A 229 -8.22 -13.41 19.66
C SER A 229 -7.41 -12.11 19.77
N ASN A 230 -7.91 -11.15 20.57
CA ASN A 230 -7.29 -9.85 20.82
C ASN A 230 -7.01 -8.99 19.56
N ARG A 231 -7.77 -9.19 18.47
CA ARG A 231 -7.58 -8.41 17.22
C ARG A 231 -8.45 -7.16 17.12
N GLY A 232 -9.25 -6.83 18.14
CA GLY A 232 -10.16 -5.68 18.12
C GLY A 232 -11.48 -6.00 17.40
N PRO A 233 -12.15 -4.98 16.83
CA PRO A 233 -13.40 -5.16 16.09
C PRO A 233 -13.25 -6.17 14.96
N THR A 234 -14.19 -7.11 14.86
CA THR A 234 -14.16 -8.16 13.83
C THR A 234 -15.49 -8.32 13.10
N LEU A 235 -15.38 -8.55 11.80
CA LEU A 235 -16.47 -8.91 10.90
C LEU A 235 -16.31 -10.37 10.50
N THR A 236 -17.32 -11.18 10.74
CA THR A 236 -17.36 -12.60 10.35
C THR A 236 -18.35 -12.78 9.20
N ILE A 237 -17.95 -13.51 8.16
CA ILE A 237 -18.76 -13.87 7.00
C ILE A 237 -18.70 -15.39 6.83
N ILE A 238 -19.86 -16.03 6.63
CA ILE A 238 -20.01 -17.49 6.53
C ILE A 238 -20.78 -17.82 5.26
N ASN A 239 -20.31 -18.85 4.53
CA ASN A 239 -21.05 -19.51 3.47
C ASN A 239 -21.35 -20.96 3.84
N ASP A 240 -22.62 -21.35 3.77
CA ASP A 240 -23.05 -22.72 4.10
C ASP A 240 -23.27 -23.60 2.86
N ALA A 241 -23.53 -24.89 3.10
CA ALA A 241 -23.82 -25.86 2.05
C ALA A 241 -25.04 -25.53 1.18
N ASN A 242 -25.96 -24.70 1.67
CA ASN A 242 -27.20 -24.29 0.97
C ASN A 242 -27.00 -23.03 0.11
N GLY A 243 -25.79 -22.48 0.07
CA GLY A 243 -25.46 -21.28 -0.68
C GLY A 243 -25.88 -19.99 0.03
N ARG A 244 -26.20 -20.05 1.33
CA ARG A 244 -26.51 -18.87 2.12
C ARG A 244 -25.25 -18.12 2.49
N VAL A 245 -25.36 -16.80 2.65
CA VAL A 245 -24.28 -15.93 3.12
C VAL A 245 -24.79 -15.05 4.23
N PHE A 246 -24.21 -15.19 5.41
CA PHE A 246 -24.61 -14.49 6.64
C PHE A 246 -23.40 -14.28 7.54
N GLY A 247 -23.57 -13.54 8.61
CA GLY A 247 -22.45 -13.21 9.49
C GLY A 247 -22.80 -12.29 10.64
N GLY A 248 -21.75 -11.77 11.26
CA GLY A 248 -21.85 -10.90 12.42
C GLY A 248 -20.66 -9.97 12.56
N PHE A 249 -20.91 -8.80 13.12
CA PHE A 249 -19.91 -7.82 13.52
C PHE A 249 -19.96 -7.62 15.02
N VAL A 250 -18.78 -7.48 15.64
CA VAL A 250 -18.62 -7.15 17.05
C VAL A 250 -17.40 -6.24 17.22
N ASP A 251 -17.52 -5.18 18.02
CA ASP A 251 -16.41 -4.26 18.34
C ASP A 251 -15.58 -4.70 19.56
N GLY A 252 -16.09 -5.65 20.35
CA GLY A 252 -15.34 -6.35 21.40
C GLY A 252 -14.35 -7.38 20.84
N SER A 253 -13.34 -7.74 21.64
CA SER A 253 -12.31 -8.72 21.26
C SER A 253 -12.62 -10.13 21.74
N TRP A 254 -12.35 -11.12 20.89
CA TRP A 254 -12.34 -12.54 21.29
C TRP A 254 -11.20 -12.84 22.27
N SER A 255 -11.42 -13.76 23.22
CA SER A 255 -10.39 -14.17 24.19
C SER A 255 -9.70 -15.46 23.74
N LEU A 256 -8.42 -15.59 24.10
CA LEU A 256 -7.67 -16.82 23.88
C LEU A 256 -7.88 -17.82 25.02
N ASN A 257 -7.97 -17.31 26.26
CA ASN A 257 -7.88 -18.08 27.49
C ASN A 257 -9.20 -18.16 28.26
N ASP A 258 -10.14 -17.25 27.98
CA ASP A 258 -11.38 -17.16 28.74
C ASP A 258 -12.49 -17.94 28.03
N ASP A 259 -12.80 -19.11 28.60
CA ASP A 259 -13.89 -19.95 28.15
C ASP A 259 -15.21 -19.61 28.85
N ASN A 260 -16.29 -19.69 28.08
CA ASN A 260 -17.65 -19.37 28.48
C ASN A 260 -17.81 -17.94 28.99
N THR A 261 -17.18 -16.98 28.30
CA THR A 261 -17.24 -15.56 28.66
C THR A 261 -17.99 -14.72 27.64
N GLU A 262 -18.72 -13.73 28.16
CA GLU A 262 -19.45 -12.76 27.36
C GLU A 262 -18.50 -11.69 26.80
N ILE A 263 -18.70 -11.36 25.52
CA ILE A 263 -18.04 -10.26 24.84
C ILE A 263 -19.02 -9.09 24.80
N LYS A 264 -18.65 -8.03 25.51
CA LYS A 264 -19.39 -6.77 25.54
C LYS A 264 -19.22 -6.02 24.22
N SER A 265 -20.31 -5.40 23.75
CA SER A 265 -20.30 -4.62 22.52
C SER A 265 -21.48 -3.66 22.47
N SER A 266 -21.21 -2.39 22.12
CA SER A 266 -22.28 -1.39 21.90
C SER A 266 -22.70 -1.29 20.42
N LYS A 267 -21.95 -1.96 19.53
CA LYS A 267 -22.03 -1.82 18.07
C LYS A 267 -22.31 -3.14 17.34
N ALA A 268 -22.50 -4.24 18.07
CA ALA A 268 -22.67 -5.55 17.46
C ALA A 268 -23.98 -5.67 16.69
N PHE A 269 -23.88 -6.31 15.53
CA PHE A 269 -25.01 -6.67 14.71
C PHE A 269 -24.73 -7.97 13.97
N ILE A 270 -25.79 -8.58 13.47
CA ILE A 270 -25.76 -9.78 12.66
C ILE A 270 -26.57 -9.54 11.40
N PHE A 271 -26.22 -10.25 10.34
CA PHE A 271 -26.75 -9.97 9.02
C PHE A 271 -26.93 -11.22 8.16
N LEU A 272 -27.83 -11.10 7.19
CA LEU A 272 -28.04 -12.00 6.07
C LEU A 272 -27.78 -11.20 4.78
N ILE A 273 -27.09 -11.81 3.81
CA ILE A 273 -26.81 -11.24 2.48
C ILE A 273 -27.43 -12.11 1.40
N HIS A 274 -27.25 -13.43 1.52
CA HIS A 274 -27.87 -14.41 0.63
C HIS A 274 -28.69 -15.42 1.45
N GLY A 275 -29.98 -15.53 1.13
CA GLY A 275 -30.88 -16.57 1.62
C GLY A 275 -30.70 -17.89 0.87
N ASP A 276 -31.70 -18.77 1.00
CA ASP A 276 -31.65 -20.11 0.40
C ASP A 276 -31.35 -20.07 -1.11
N LYS A 277 -30.49 -21.01 -1.54
CA LYS A 277 -30.05 -21.15 -2.94
C LYS A 277 -29.40 -19.88 -3.51
N GLY A 278 -28.84 -19.02 -2.67
CA GLY A 278 -28.14 -17.80 -3.09
C GLY A 278 -29.05 -16.62 -3.44
N SER A 279 -30.32 -16.63 -2.98
CA SER A 279 -31.23 -15.50 -3.21
C SER A 279 -30.77 -14.24 -2.45
N ILE A 280 -30.64 -13.10 -3.12
CA ILE A 280 -30.20 -11.85 -2.48
C ILE A 280 -31.24 -11.39 -1.45
N GLN A 281 -30.81 -11.27 -0.20
CA GLN A 281 -31.61 -10.84 0.96
C GLN A 281 -30.72 -10.06 1.92
N HIS A 282 -30.60 -8.74 1.72
CA HIS A 282 -29.82 -7.87 2.59
C HIS A 282 -30.61 -7.48 3.83
N VAL A 283 -30.29 -8.08 4.97
CA VAL A 283 -30.97 -7.79 6.24
C VAL A 283 -29.94 -7.66 7.37
N LYS A 284 -30.04 -6.57 8.13
CA LYS A 284 -29.24 -6.29 9.34
C LYS A 284 -30.14 -6.28 10.57
N SER A 285 -29.66 -6.86 11.67
CA SER A 285 -30.29 -6.75 12.98
C SER A 285 -29.26 -6.42 14.04
N LYS A 286 -29.52 -5.36 14.81
CA LYS A 286 -28.70 -4.97 15.96
C LYS A 286 -28.92 -5.94 17.13
N LEU A 287 -27.85 -6.30 17.84
CA LEU A 287 -27.95 -7.10 19.05
C LEU A 287 -28.35 -6.20 20.23
N ARG A 288 -29.35 -6.62 21.01
CA ARG A 288 -30.02 -5.77 22.02
C ARG A 288 -29.30 -5.68 23.37
N THR A 289 -28.31 -6.54 23.62
CA THR A 289 -27.63 -6.65 24.92
C THR A 289 -26.18 -6.21 24.79
N GLU A 290 -25.86 -5.03 25.33
CA GLU A 290 -24.49 -4.50 25.32
C GLU A 290 -23.51 -5.35 26.15
N GLU A 291 -24.04 -6.12 27.10
CA GLU A 291 -23.26 -6.94 28.04
C GLU A 291 -22.92 -8.33 27.48
N ALA A 292 -23.72 -8.86 26.53
CA ALA A 292 -23.61 -10.23 26.02
C ALA A 292 -23.86 -10.31 24.50
N ALA A 293 -23.09 -9.55 23.72
CA ALA A 293 -23.27 -9.45 22.28
C ALA A 293 -22.62 -10.62 21.51
N ALA A 294 -21.54 -11.17 22.03
CA ALA A 294 -20.91 -12.39 21.53
C ALA A 294 -20.41 -13.24 22.70
N PHE A 295 -20.04 -14.49 22.45
CA PHE A 295 -19.66 -15.42 23.51
C PHE A 295 -18.42 -16.23 23.12
N ASN A 296 -17.40 -16.28 23.99
CA ASN A 296 -16.31 -17.22 23.84
C ASN A 296 -16.78 -18.57 24.39
N ARG A 297 -17.12 -19.54 23.53
CA ARG A 297 -17.58 -20.87 23.98
C ARG A 297 -16.53 -21.93 23.66
N THR A 298 -16.28 -22.85 24.60
CA THR A 298 -15.39 -23.99 24.36
C THR A 298 -15.97 -24.88 23.26
N GLY A 299 -15.14 -25.27 22.29
CA GLY A 299 -15.55 -26.08 21.13
C GLY A 299 -16.11 -25.30 19.95
N PHE A 300 -16.45 -24.02 20.12
CA PHE A 300 -17.04 -23.19 19.05
C PHE A 300 -16.07 -22.13 18.54
N GLY A 301 -16.21 -21.78 17.26
CA GLY A 301 -15.63 -20.59 16.64
C GLY A 301 -16.42 -19.32 17.00
N PRO A 302 -16.72 -18.42 16.04
CA PRO A 302 -17.44 -17.20 16.34
C PRO A 302 -18.89 -17.50 16.78
N CYS A 303 -19.29 -16.94 17.93
CA CYS A 303 -20.66 -17.02 18.46
C CYS A 303 -21.22 -15.61 18.70
N PHE A 304 -22.34 -15.27 18.06
CA PHE A 304 -23.02 -13.97 18.20
C PHE A 304 -24.41 -14.14 18.85
N GLY A 305 -24.69 -13.28 19.83
CA GLY A 305 -25.90 -13.31 20.66
C GLY A 305 -25.80 -14.25 21.86
N ALA A 306 -26.48 -13.91 22.97
CA ALA A 306 -26.51 -14.72 24.18
C ALA A 306 -27.41 -15.96 24.01
N CYS A 307 -26.93 -17.11 24.48
CA CYS A 307 -27.71 -18.33 24.64
C CYS A 307 -27.88 -18.59 26.14
N GLU A 308 -28.80 -17.88 26.81
CA GLU A 308 -29.23 -18.35 28.13
C GLU A 308 -30.08 -19.62 27.95
N ALA A 309 -29.60 -20.72 28.54
CA ALA A 309 -30.23 -22.04 28.46
C ALA A 309 -31.60 -22.15 29.17
N THR A 310 -32.18 -21.04 29.65
CA THR A 310 -33.45 -21.04 30.39
C THR A 310 -34.30 -19.80 30.12
N SER A 311 -34.57 -19.46 28.86
CA SER A 311 -35.85 -18.90 28.38
C SER A 311 -35.72 -18.49 26.92
N GLY A 312 -36.24 -19.35 26.03
CA GLY A 312 -36.15 -19.17 24.59
C GLY A 312 -36.96 -17.99 24.07
N ASN A 313 -36.30 -17.03 23.41
CA ASN A 313 -36.42 -16.76 21.97
C ASN A 313 -35.61 -15.50 21.65
N PHE A 314 -34.41 -15.66 21.09
CA PHE A 314 -33.71 -14.54 20.44
C PHE A 314 -34.04 -14.57 18.94
N PRO A 315 -34.35 -13.42 18.32
CA PRO A 315 -34.80 -13.36 16.93
C PRO A 315 -33.74 -13.79 15.91
N LEU A 316 -32.45 -13.68 16.28
CA LEU A 316 -31.33 -14.06 15.42
C LEU A 316 -30.06 -14.38 16.26
N SER A 317 -29.40 -15.52 16.03
CA SER A 317 -28.09 -15.89 16.62
C SER A 317 -27.30 -16.82 15.68
N VAL A 318 -25.96 -16.76 15.73
CA VAL A 318 -25.06 -17.52 14.84
C VAL A 318 -23.92 -18.13 15.67
N ALA A 319 -23.69 -19.44 15.54
CA ALA A 319 -22.54 -20.13 16.12
C ALA A 319 -21.98 -21.20 15.17
N VAL A 320 -20.66 -21.41 15.19
CA VAL A 320 -19.97 -22.40 14.35
C VAL A 320 -19.19 -23.39 15.20
N ASP A 321 -19.36 -24.70 14.97
CA ASP A 321 -18.72 -25.81 15.71
C ASP A 321 -18.13 -26.83 14.73
N ASP A 322 -16.81 -26.93 14.61
CA ASP A 322 -16.10 -27.95 13.80
C ASP A 322 -16.75 -28.30 12.42
N LYS A 323 -17.30 -27.26 11.75
CA LYS A 323 -18.04 -27.22 10.46
C LYS A 323 -19.57 -27.25 10.50
N GLU A 324 -20.20 -27.35 11.66
CA GLU A 324 -21.65 -27.20 11.82
C GLU A 324 -22.02 -25.75 12.12
N VAL A 325 -23.13 -25.26 11.54
CA VAL A 325 -23.65 -23.92 11.84
C VAL A 325 -24.99 -24.02 12.54
N TYR A 326 -25.06 -23.35 13.69
CA TYR A 326 -26.30 -23.11 14.40
C TYR A 326 -26.74 -21.67 14.12
N LEU A 327 -27.79 -21.53 13.31
CA LEU A 327 -28.43 -20.26 13.00
C LEU A 327 -29.86 -20.27 13.56
N ASN A 328 -30.12 -19.48 14.60
CA ASN A 328 -31.49 -19.13 14.96
C ASN A 328 -31.84 -17.86 14.20
N ALA A 329 -32.94 -17.82 13.47
CA ALA A 329 -33.38 -16.68 12.67
C ALA A 329 -34.91 -16.56 12.72
N SER A 330 -35.50 -16.67 13.91
CA SER A 330 -36.96 -16.73 14.09
C SER A 330 -37.73 -15.52 13.51
N PHE A 331 -37.07 -14.38 13.24
CA PHE A 331 -37.66 -13.25 12.50
C PHE A 331 -37.76 -13.48 10.97
N PHE A 332 -36.92 -14.36 10.39
CA PHE A 332 -36.85 -14.69 8.96
C PHE A 332 -37.76 -15.87 8.56
N ALA A 333 -38.75 -16.19 9.41
CA ALA A 333 -39.74 -17.25 9.19
C ALA A 333 -39.16 -18.67 9.01
N SER A 334 -38.04 -19.00 9.66
CA SER A 334 -37.58 -20.40 9.80
C SER A 334 -36.54 -20.57 10.92
N ASN A 335 -36.72 -21.59 11.77
CA ASN A 335 -35.62 -22.11 12.59
C ASN A 335 -34.77 -22.98 11.66
N MET A 336 -33.52 -22.57 11.41
CA MET A 336 -32.68 -23.18 10.36
C MET A 336 -31.39 -23.76 10.94
N THR A 337 -31.34 -25.07 11.11
CA THR A 337 -30.06 -25.78 11.30
C THR A 337 -29.49 -26.13 9.92
N SER A 338 -28.27 -25.68 9.60
CA SER A 338 -27.56 -26.09 8.39
C SER A 338 -26.39 -26.97 8.75
N SER A 339 -26.33 -28.15 8.15
CA SER A 339 -25.14 -29.00 8.23
C SER A 339 -24.10 -28.56 7.21
N ASN A 340 -22.85 -28.37 7.67
CA ASN A 340 -21.64 -28.10 6.88
C ASN A 340 -21.43 -26.65 6.37
N VAL A 341 -20.40 -25.99 6.92
CA VAL A 341 -19.79 -24.72 6.45
C VAL A 341 -18.95 -24.98 5.20
N ARG A 342 -19.22 -24.27 4.12
CA ARG A 342 -18.35 -24.28 2.91
C ARG A 342 -17.12 -23.40 3.09
N GLU A 343 -17.31 -22.21 3.63
CA GLU A 343 -16.23 -21.27 3.91
C GLU A 343 -16.61 -20.34 5.07
N LEU A 344 -15.61 -19.92 5.83
CA LEU A 344 -15.74 -18.94 6.90
C LEU A 344 -14.56 -17.98 6.84
N GLU A 345 -14.85 -16.69 6.78
CA GLU A 345 -13.85 -15.62 6.74
C GLU A 345 -14.09 -14.64 7.89
N VAL A 346 -13.01 -14.24 8.56
CA VAL A 346 -13.04 -13.25 9.63
C VAL A 346 -12.08 -12.14 9.27
N TYR A 347 -12.58 -10.92 9.30
CA TYR A 347 -11.86 -9.71 9.00
C TYR A 347 -11.73 -8.86 10.26
N ARG A 348 -10.58 -8.24 10.44
CA ARG A 348 -10.41 -7.13 11.36
C ARG A 348 -11.03 -5.89 10.74
N VAL A 349 -11.87 -5.18 11.46
CA VAL A 349 -12.37 -3.87 11.05
C VAL A 349 -11.49 -2.81 11.70
N ILE A 350 -10.77 -2.04 10.88
CA ILE A 350 -9.87 -0.97 11.31
C ILE A 350 -10.64 0.33 11.15
N SER A 351 -11.27 0.81 12.22
CA SER A 351 -11.92 2.13 12.19
C SER A 351 -10.88 3.22 11.92
N LYS A 352 -11.24 4.26 11.16
CA LYS A 352 -10.42 5.47 11.00
C LYS A 352 -10.00 6.08 12.34
N ASN A 353 -10.80 5.87 13.39
CA ASN A 353 -10.49 6.29 14.76
C ASN A 353 -9.41 5.41 15.43
N GLN A 354 -9.26 4.12 15.09
CA GLN A 354 -8.22 3.25 15.68
C GLN A 354 -6.82 3.51 15.11
N MET A 355 -6.72 4.07 13.90
CA MET A 355 -5.45 4.56 13.36
C MET A 355 -4.86 5.72 14.19
N SER A 356 -5.69 6.34 15.03
CA SER A 356 -5.30 7.37 16.00
C SER A 356 -5.01 6.85 17.42
N GLU A 357 -5.16 5.55 17.69
CA GLU A 357 -5.17 5.02 19.07
C GLU A 357 -3.78 4.77 19.66
N SER A 358 -2.72 4.75 18.84
CA SER A 358 -1.31 4.85 19.29
C SER A 358 -0.97 6.22 19.88
N ASN A 359 -1.81 7.25 19.67
CA ASN A 359 -1.58 8.62 20.12
C ASN A 359 -2.59 9.11 21.17
N ARG A 360 -3.10 8.22 22.05
CA ARG A 360 -3.85 8.65 23.25
C ARG A 360 -2.92 9.17 24.35
N ILE A 361 -2.31 10.33 24.12
CA ILE A 361 -2.09 11.27 25.22
C ILE A 361 -3.45 11.89 25.52
N ARG A 362 -4.01 11.51 26.67
CA ARG A 362 -5.25 12.04 27.26
C ARG A 362 -5.37 13.56 27.10
N LYS A 363 -6.40 14.04 26.40
CA LYS A 363 -7.23 15.19 26.85
C LYS A 363 -8.70 14.93 26.50
N LYS A 364 -9.48 14.75 27.57
CA LYS A 364 -10.93 14.49 27.62
C LYS A 364 -11.71 15.59 26.91
N ALA A 365 -12.66 15.24 26.03
CA ALA A 365 -13.77 16.13 25.71
C ALA A 365 -14.52 16.49 27.01
N PRO A 366 -15.05 17.71 27.17
CA PRO A 366 -15.67 18.12 28.42
C PRO A 366 -16.98 17.35 28.63
N GLU A 367 -16.94 16.39 29.55
CA GLU A 367 -18.01 15.45 29.89
C GLU A 367 -19.04 16.03 30.89
N GLU A 368 -19.27 17.35 30.86
CA GLU A 368 -20.26 18.04 31.69
C GLU A 368 -21.08 18.98 30.81
N ALA A 369 -22.41 18.93 30.90
CA ALA A 369 -23.30 19.84 30.19
C ALA A 369 -23.16 21.27 30.72
N ARG A 370 -22.18 22.01 30.19
CA ARG A 370 -21.81 23.38 30.61
C ARG A 370 -22.74 24.45 30.05
N PHE A 371 -23.26 24.25 28.84
CA PHE A 371 -24.19 25.16 28.18
C PHE A 371 -25.56 24.52 27.97
N THR A 372 -26.48 25.24 27.34
CA THR A 372 -27.74 24.66 26.86
C THR A 372 -27.46 23.48 25.93
N ALA A 373 -28.40 22.53 25.85
CA ALA A 373 -28.22 21.33 25.04
C ALA A 373 -27.92 21.62 23.56
N SER A 374 -28.54 22.67 22.99
CA SER A 374 -28.30 23.10 21.60
C SER A 374 -26.88 23.64 21.40
N VAL A 375 -26.38 24.44 22.35
CA VAL A 375 -25.03 25.00 22.29
C VAL A 375 -23.97 23.92 22.49
N ASN A 376 -24.14 23.03 23.46
CA ASN A 376 -23.22 21.89 23.66
C ASN A 376 -23.15 21.03 22.40
N LYS A 377 -24.29 20.74 21.76
CA LYS A 377 -24.33 19.98 20.51
C LYS A 377 -23.51 20.66 19.41
N ALA A 378 -23.67 21.96 19.20
CA ALA A 378 -22.92 22.71 18.20
C ALA A 378 -21.41 22.76 18.49
N VAL A 379 -21.03 22.93 19.75
CA VAL A 379 -19.63 22.93 20.20
C VAL A 379 -18.99 21.55 19.97
N VAL A 380 -19.67 20.47 20.32
CA VAL A 380 -19.22 19.09 20.10
C VAL A 380 -19.08 18.80 18.60
N GLU A 381 -20.06 19.22 17.79
CA GLU A 381 -19.99 19.05 16.33
C GLU A 381 -18.78 19.75 15.72
N ARG A 382 -18.49 20.99 16.15
CA ARG A 382 -17.31 21.74 15.68
C ARG A 382 -16.00 21.07 16.11
N TRP A 383 -15.89 20.62 17.36
CA TRP A 383 -14.73 19.85 17.84
C TRP A 383 -14.53 18.58 17.02
N GLN A 384 -15.59 17.84 16.71
CA GLN A 384 -15.51 16.62 15.91
C GLN A 384 -15.00 16.91 14.49
N LYS A 385 -15.47 17.98 13.85
CA LYS A 385 -14.98 18.39 12.52
C LYS A 385 -13.50 18.77 12.55
N ILE A 386 -13.07 19.53 13.56
CA ILE A 386 -11.66 19.90 13.74
C ILE A 386 -10.81 18.64 13.97
N TYR A 387 -11.26 17.73 14.83
CA TYR A 387 -10.55 16.49 15.14
C TYR A 387 -10.41 15.59 13.91
N ASN A 388 -11.49 15.38 13.15
CA ASN A 388 -11.45 14.60 11.91
C ASN A 388 -10.47 15.20 10.89
N ALA A 389 -10.45 16.52 10.77
CA ALA A 389 -9.52 17.23 9.89
C ALA A 389 -8.06 17.13 10.40
N GLN A 390 -7.84 17.19 11.72
CA GLN A 390 -6.54 16.96 12.36
C GLN A 390 -6.00 15.54 12.11
N SER A 391 -6.85 14.52 12.23
CA SER A 391 -6.47 13.14 11.91
C SER A 391 -6.17 12.98 10.42
N SER A 392 -6.98 13.61 9.56
CA SER A 392 -6.77 13.57 8.11
C SER A 392 -5.44 14.22 7.71
N ILE A 393 -5.11 15.40 8.25
CA ILE A 393 -3.82 16.05 7.93
C ILE A 393 -2.64 15.25 8.48
N SER A 394 -2.75 14.69 9.69
CA SER A 394 -1.70 13.81 10.25
C SER A 394 -1.43 12.60 9.36
N LEU A 395 -2.47 11.97 8.82
CA LEU A 395 -2.31 10.86 7.88
C LEU A 395 -1.62 11.31 6.58
N ILE A 396 -1.94 12.50 6.05
CA ILE A 396 -1.32 13.02 4.84
C ILE A 396 0.16 13.39 5.10
N GLU A 397 0.48 13.94 6.26
CA GLU A 397 1.85 14.22 6.70
C GLU A 397 2.66 12.91 6.79
N GLU A 398 2.11 11.87 7.44
CA GLU A 398 2.73 10.55 7.54
C GLU A 398 2.96 9.91 6.16
N LYS A 399 1.94 9.92 5.30
CA LYS A 399 2.06 9.43 3.91
C LYS A 399 3.09 10.20 3.10
N PHE A 400 3.23 11.51 3.31
CA PHE A 400 4.22 12.32 2.62
C PHE A 400 5.65 12.03 3.12
N ALA A 401 5.81 11.77 4.41
CA ALA A 401 7.08 11.32 4.98
C ALA A 401 7.48 9.93 4.43
N ASP A 402 6.54 8.98 4.43
CA ASP A 402 6.72 7.65 3.83
C ASP A 402 7.10 7.74 2.34
N GLU A 403 6.42 8.60 1.57
CA GLU A 403 6.77 8.88 0.17
C GLU A 403 8.24 9.30 0.01
N GLY A 404 8.73 10.23 0.83
CA GLY A 404 10.12 10.69 0.77
C GLY A 404 11.12 9.58 1.08
N GLU A 405 10.86 8.78 2.11
CA GLU A 405 11.70 7.65 2.51
C GLU A 405 11.70 6.52 1.47
N PHE A 406 10.52 6.21 0.92
CA PHE A 406 10.36 5.24 -0.15
C PHE A 406 11.13 5.66 -1.41
N ILE A 407 11.01 6.92 -1.84
CA ILE A 407 11.76 7.40 -3.01
C ILE A 407 13.26 7.29 -2.78
N PHE A 408 13.74 7.64 -1.59
CA PHE A 408 15.16 7.57 -1.26
C PHE A 408 15.69 6.12 -1.26
N SER A 409 14.98 5.21 -0.61
CA SER A 409 15.42 3.80 -0.45
C SER A 409 15.19 2.95 -1.71
N PHE A 410 14.04 3.08 -2.36
CA PHE A 410 13.64 2.22 -3.46
C PHE A 410 13.94 2.81 -4.84
N ALA A 411 13.66 4.08 -5.06
CA ALA A 411 13.63 4.65 -6.41
C ALA A 411 14.88 5.46 -6.78
N SER A 412 15.73 5.80 -5.81
CA SER A 412 16.93 6.57 -6.04
C SER A 412 18.17 5.70 -6.26
N GLY A 413 19.15 6.22 -7.00
CA GLY A 413 20.38 5.52 -7.33
C GLY A 413 21.08 6.11 -8.54
N ALA A 414 22.35 5.77 -8.75
CA ALA A 414 23.07 6.18 -9.94
C ALA A 414 22.77 5.22 -11.11
N SER A 415 22.85 5.72 -12.34
CA SER A 415 22.64 4.90 -13.54
C SER A 415 23.63 3.72 -13.66
N LYS A 416 24.85 3.90 -13.14
CA LYS A 416 25.91 2.86 -13.06
C LYS A 416 25.59 1.70 -12.11
N ASP A 417 24.58 1.87 -11.25
CA ASP A 417 24.13 0.84 -10.31
C ASP A 417 23.01 -0.02 -10.92
N THR A 418 22.54 0.33 -12.13
CA THR A 418 21.64 -0.50 -12.93
C THR A 418 22.46 -1.50 -13.75
N ILE A 419 22.35 -2.78 -13.42
CA ILE A 419 23.05 -3.87 -14.08
C ILE A 419 22.14 -4.51 -15.12
N PHE A 420 22.63 -4.59 -16.36
CA PHE A 420 21.95 -5.29 -17.46
C PHE A 420 22.56 -6.68 -17.65
N LEU A 421 21.70 -7.69 -17.62
CA LEU A 421 22.05 -9.10 -17.75
C LEU A 421 21.43 -9.65 -19.03
N ASN A 422 22.21 -10.36 -19.83
CA ASN A 422 21.72 -11.19 -20.92
C ASN A 422 21.82 -12.65 -20.46
N VAL A 423 20.69 -13.21 -20.05
CA VAL A 423 20.61 -14.62 -19.63
C VAL A 423 20.16 -15.41 -20.85
N THR A 424 21.11 -16.05 -21.55
CA THR A 424 20.89 -16.86 -22.76
C THR A 424 19.88 -16.26 -23.77
N GLY A 425 20.03 -14.96 -24.07
CA GLY A 425 19.18 -14.22 -25.02
C GLY A 425 18.00 -13.47 -24.38
N THR A 426 17.74 -13.67 -23.10
CA THR A 426 16.72 -12.93 -22.34
C THR A 426 17.36 -11.75 -21.62
N GLU A 427 16.93 -10.54 -21.93
CA GLU A 427 17.38 -9.33 -21.26
C GLU A 427 16.69 -9.15 -19.90
N MET A 428 17.49 -8.87 -18.88
CA MET A 428 17.03 -8.55 -17.52
C MET A 428 17.83 -7.35 -17.02
N ALA A 429 17.23 -6.56 -16.13
CA ALA A 429 17.94 -5.48 -15.46
C ALA A 429 17.63 -5.51 -13.97
N THR A 430 18.62 -5.27 -13.12
CA THR A 430 18.47 -5.23 -11.66
C THR A 430 19.47 -4.24 -11.05
N LYS A 431 19.30 -3.87 -9.78
CA LYS A 431 20.30 -3.09 -9.06
C LYS A 431 21.50 -3.97 -8.72
N ARG A 432 22.66 -3.34 -8.68
CA ARG A 432 23.88 -3.93 -8.14
C ARG A 432 23.65 -4.46 -6.71
N ALA A 433 23.00 -3.66 -5.86
CA ALA A 433 22.70 -4.01 -4.47
C ALA A 433 21.91 -5.32 -4.36
N THR A 434 20.94 -5.54 -5.25
CA THR A 434 20.14 -6.78 -5.30
C THR A 434 21.01 -8.02 -5.53
N LEU A 435 21.98 -7.94 -6.44
CA LEU A 435 22.92 -9.03 -6.73
C LEU A 435 23.95 -9.24 -5.59
N GLN A 436 24.13 -8.25 -4.73
CA GLN A 436 25.05 -8.26 -3.59
C GLN A 436 24.38 -8.63 -2.25
N SER A 437 23.06 -8.86 -2.25
CA SER A 437 22.27 -9.15 -1.04
C SER A 437 22.77 -10.33 -0.19
N CYS A 438 23.57 -11.23 -0.76
CA CYS A 438 24.30 -12.27 -0.04
C CYS A 438 25.80 -12.11 -0.29
N GLU A 439 26.52 -11.52 0.67
CA GLU A 439 27.94 -11.12 0.55
C GLU A 439 28.87 -12.28 0.11
N GLU A 440 28.57 -13.49 0.56
CA GLU A 440 29.36 -14.69 0.26
C GLU A 440 29.00 -15.38 -1.06
N SER A 441 28.02 -14.85 -1.80
CA SER A 441 27.61 -15.38 -3.10
C SER A 441 28.62 -15.04 -4.20
N VAL A 442 28.66 -15.88 -5.24
CA VAL A 442 29.44 -15.61 -6.46
C VAL A 442 28.96 -14.33 -7.14
N LEU A 443 27.66 -14.04 -7.09
CA LEU A 443 27.11 -12.79 -7.62
C LEU A 443 27.66 -11.58 -6.87
N ALA A 444 27.66 -11.60 -5.54
CA ALA A 444 28.19 -10.49 -4.76
C ALA A 444 29.66 -10.21 -5.08
N ARG A 445 30.49 -11.26 -5.19
CA ARG A 445 31.90 -11.13 -5.60
C ARG A 445 32.07 -10.63 -7.04
N GLN A 446 31.21 -11.08 -7.96
CA GLN A 446 31.27 -10.67 -9.37
C GLN A 446 30.93 -9.19 -9.56
N PHE A 447 30.02 -8.65 -8.74
CA PHE A 447 29.55 -7.28 -8.83
C PHE A 447 30.13 -6.34 -7.75
N ASP A 448 31.14 -6.82 -6.99
CA ASP A 448 31.90 -6.06 -6.01
C ASP A 448 32.60 -4.84 -6.64
N ASP A 449 32.68 -3.74 -5.89
CA ASP A 449 33.19 -2.46 -6.35
C ASP A 449 34.66 -2.51 -6.79
N SER A 450 35.47 -3.39 -6.18
CA SER A 450 36.89 -3.57 -6.51
C SER A 450 37.11 -4.37 -7.81
N VAL A 451 36.20 -5.30 -8.11
CA VAL A 451 36.27 -6.20 -9.27
C VAL A 451 35.52 -5.62 -10.47
N TRP A 452 34.36 -5.02 -10.24
CA TRP A 452 33.50 -4.49 -11.30
C TRP A 452 34.02 -3.17 -11.90
N LYS A 453 34.72 -2.34 -11.11
CA LYS A 453 35.39 -1.12 -11.63
C LYS A 453 36.66 -1.43 -12.41
N ASN A 454 37.22 -2.64 -12.25
CA ASN A 454 38.36 -3.15 -13.00
C ASN A 454 38.05 -4.56 -13.54
N PRO A 455 37.08 -4.70 -14.46
CA PRO A 455 36.79 -5.97 -15.07
C PRO A 455 37.96 -6.29 -15.99
N GLY A 456 38.93 -7.05 -15.49
CA GLY A 456 40.11 -7.45 -16.25
C GLY A 456 39.69 -7.92 -17.64
N SER A 457 40.24 -7.26 -18.67
CA SER A 457 40.20 -7.70 -20.07
C SER A 457 38.84 -7.76 -20.80
N LYS A 458 37.88 -6.87 -20.51
CA LYS A 458 36.88 -6.49 -21.53
C LYS A 458 37.35 -5.21 -22.23
N LEU A 459 37.46 -5.26 -23.56
CA LEU A 459 37.87 -4.16 -24.44
C LEU A 459 36.91 -2.96 -24.30
N THR A 460 37.19 -2.09 -23.34
CA THR A 460 36.52 -0.79 -23.19
C THR A 460 36.92 0.13 -24.34
N ILE A 461 36.08 1.08 -24.75
CA ILE A 461 36.41 2.02 -25.85
C ILE A 461 37.66 2.83 -25.48
N SER A 462 37.83 3.11 -24.19
CA SER A 462 39.07 3.66 -23.64
C SER A 462 40.36 2.88 -24.00
N THR A 463 40.27 1.61 -24.40
CA THR A 463 41.40 0.77 -24.85
C THR A 463 41.47 0.57 -26.38
N TRP A 464 40.56 1.17 -27.16
CA TRP A 464 40.55 0.99 -28.61
C TRP A 464 41.73 1.69 -29.28
N THR A 465 42.48 0.93 -30.06
CA THR A 465 43.45 1.44 -31.01
C THR A 465 42.75 2.12 -32.19
N HIS A 466 43.48 2.93 -32.95
CA HIS A 466 42.93 3.57 -34.15
C HIS A 466 42.40 2.55 -35.17
N GLU A 467 43.01 1.37 -35.26
CA GLU A 467 42.56 0.28 -36.14
C GLU A 467 41.16 -0.23 -35.77
N LYS A 468 40.86 -0.32 -34.46
CA LYS A 468 39.53 -0.68 -33.99
C LYS A 468 38.50 0.42 -34.25
N VAL A 469 38.90 1.68 -34.09
CA VAL A 469 38.04 2.82 -34.44
C VAL A 469 37.69 2.80 -35.92
N LEU A 470 38.66 2.56 -36.81
CA LEU A 470 38.42 2.40 -38.25
C LEU A 470 37.52 1.20 -38.56
N SER A 471 37.74 0.06 -37.91
CA SER A 471 36.88 -1.11 -38.13
C SER A 471 35.43 -0.83 -37.73
N TRP A 472 35.20 -0.14 -36.61
CA TRP A 472 33.86 0.29 -36.22
C TRP A 472 33.27 1.29 -37.22
N LEU A 473 34.05 2.31 -37.62
CA LEU A 473 33.61 3.38 -38.51
C LEU A 473 33.17 2.85 -39.88
N SER A 474 33.82 1.78 -40.37
CA SER A 474 33.44 1.10 -41.61
C SER A 474 32.05 0.45 -41.61
N GLY A 475 31.51 0.19 -40.42
CA GLY A 475 30.17 -0.37 -40.23
C GLY A 475 29.07 0.68 -40.02
N VAL A 476 29.41 1.98 -40.02
CA VAL A 476 28.43 3.06 -39.81
C VAL A 476 27.88 3.54 -41.16
N ASP A 477 26.56 3.54 -41.31
CA ASP A 477 25.89 3.96 -42.54
C ASP A 477 26.19 5.42 -42.91
N GLY A 478 26.57 5.66 -44.17
CA GLY A 478 26.81 6.99 -44.73
C GLY A 478 28.24 7.51 -44.53
N VAL A 479 29.14 6.73 -43.96
CA VAL A 479 30.58 7.04 -43.95
C VAL A 479 31.17 6.85 -45.35
N THR A 480 31.86 7.87 -45.85
CA THR A 480 32.58 7.84 -47.13
C THR A 480 34.07 7.51 -46.93
N ASP A 481 34.74 7.08 -47.99
CA ASP A 481 36.19 6.81 -47.97
C ASP A 481 36.99 8.04 -47.53
N GLU A 482 36.54 9.25 -47.87
CA GLU A 482 37.16 10.52 -47.44
C GLU A 482 37.11 10.71 -45.91
N ILE A 483 36.04 10.27 -45.25
CA ILE A 483 35.91 10.31 -43.79
C ILE A 483 36.81 9.24 -43.17
N MET A 484 36.84 8.04 -43.75
CA MET A 484 37.73 6.96 -43.30
C MET A 484 39.21 7.38 -43.35
N ASP A 485 39.66 7.96 -44.48
CA ASP A 485 41.01 8.46 -44.68
C ASP A 485 41.37 9.55 -43.65
N SER A 486 40.42 10.42 -43.31
CA SER A 486 40.61 11.47 -42.31
C SER A 486 40.83 10.88 -40.91
N PHE A 487 40.01 9.90 -40.51
CA PHE A 487 40.17 9.22 -39.22
C PHE A 487 41.47 8.41 -39.16
N GLU A 488 41.87 7.78 -40.25
CA GLU A 488 43.12 7.04 -40.36
C GLU A 488 44.35 7.96 -40.28
N LYS A 489 44.34 9.06 -41.04
CA LYS A 489 45.42 10.06 -41.06
C LYS A 489 45.65 10.69 -39.69
N ASN A 490 44.56 10.97 -38.96
CA ASN A 490 44.62 11.55 -37.63
C ASN A 490 44.83 10.52 -36.51
N LYS A 491 44.85 9.22 -36.84
CA LYS A 491 45.04 8.09 -35.90
C LYS A 491 44.15 8.20 -34.66
N ILE A 492 42.87 8.51 -34.86
CA ILE A 492 41.91 8.72 -33.77
C ILE A 492 41.76 7.43 -32.96
N THR A 493 42.08 7.50 -31.67
CA THR A 493 41.93 6.40 -30.71
C THR A 493 40.56 6.46 -30.02
N GLY A 494 40.14 5.40 -29.33
CA GLY A 494 38.83 5.37 -28.67
C GLY A 494 38.58 6.49 -27.65
N PRO A 495 39.53 6.84 -26.76
CA PRO A 495 39.37 8.01 -25.89
C PRO A 495 39.18 9.33 -26.66
N GLN A 496 39.88 9.49 -27.79
CA GLN A 496 39.73 10.67 -28.64
C GLN A 496 38.38 10.66 -29.35
N LEU A 497 37.89 9.50 -29.80
CA LEU A 497 36.57 9.33 -30.41
C LEU A 497 35.45 9.78 -29.47
N LEU A 498 35.53 9.42 -28.19
CA LEU A 498 34.55 9.85 -27.17
C LEU A 498 34.63 11.34 -26.87
N ALA A 499 35.80 11.95 -27.01
CA ALA A 499 35.99 13.39 -26.84
C ALA A 499 35.59 14.22 -28.07
N LEU A 500 35.29 13.58 -29.22
CA LEU A 500 34.88 14.28 -30.43
C LEU A 500 33.44 14.80 -30.28
N GLY A 501 33.33 16.11 -30.05
CA GLY A 501 32.08 16.84 -30.20
C GLY A 501 31.74 17.10 -31.67
N LYS A 502 30.63 17.82 -31.88
CA LYS A 502 30.18 18.25 -33.21
C LYS A 502 31.28 19.01 -33.98
N GLU A 503 32.01 19.89 -33.30
CA GLU A 503 33.09 20.69 -33.89
C GLU A 503 34.26 19.80 -34.33
N GLY A 504 34.65 18.83 -33.50
CA GLY A 504 35.74 17.91 -33.84
C GLY A 504 35.43 17.02 -35.05
N LEU A 505 34.17 16.60 -35.22
CA LEU A 505 33.76 15.87 -36.43
C LEU A 505 33.72 16.75 -37.69
N ASP A 506 33.33 18.02 -37.54
CA ASP A 506 33.34 18.99 -38.65
C ASP A 506 34.79 19.27 -39.11
N ASP A 507 35.71 19.41 -38.16
CA ASP A 507 37.16 19.57 -38.40
C ASP A 507 37.79 18.33 -39.08
N LEU A 508 37.25 17.14 -38.81
CA LEU A 508 37.65 15.89 -39.47
C LEU A 508 37.04 15.74 -40.87
N GLY A 509 36.30 16.73 -41.36
CA GLY A 509 35.76 16.76 -42.72
C GLY A 509 34.34 16.23 -42.88
N VAL A 510 33.63 15.93 -41.78
CA VAL A 510 32.25 15.45 -41.81
C VAL A 510 31.27 16.63 -42.00
N LYS A 511 31.23 17.18 -43.21
CA LYS A 511 30.44 18.39 -43.53
C LYS A 511 28.96 18.13 -43.75
N GLN A 512 28.60 16.91 -44.16
CA GLN A 512 27.20 16.56 -44.41
C GLN A 512 26.47 16.42 -43.07
N LYS A 513 25.53 17.34 -42.81
CA LYS A 513 24.77 17.38 -41.53
C LYS A 513 24.14 16.04 -41.17
N GLY A 514 23.60 15.28 -42.13
CA GLY A 514 23.00 13.96 -41.88
C GLY A 514 24.00 12.96 -41.29
N VAL A 515 25.17 12.81 -41.93
CA VAL A 515 26.25 11.91 -41.48
C VAL A 515 26.85 12.39 -40.16
N LEU A 516 27.01 13.70 -39.99
CA LEU A 516 27.48 14.31 -38.74
C LEU A 516 26.60 13.92 -37.54
N TYR A 517 25.28 14.07 -37.65
CA TYR A 517 24.36 13.72 -36.57
C TYR A 517 24.22 12.20 -36.38
N LEU A 518 24.36 11.39 -37.45
CA LEU A 518 24.42 9.93 -37.33
C LEU A 518 25.67 9.47 -36.56
N LEU A 519 26.85 10.00 -36.89
CA LEU A 519 28.09 9.69 -36.17
C LEU A 519 28.04 10.15 -34.71
N LEU A 520 27.51 11.34 -34.43
CA LEU A 520 27.29 11.80 -33.06
C LEU A 520 26.37 10.86 -32.27
N LYS A 521 25.32 10.32 -32.91
CA LYS A 521 24.43 9.34 -32.30
C LYS A 521 25.16 8.03 -32.02
N GLU A 522 25.89 7.49 -32.99
CA GLU A 522 26.63 6.24 -32.82
C GLU A 522 27.76 6.34 -31.78
N ILE A 523 28.47 7.47 -31.71
CA ILE A 523 29.47 7.73 -30.66
C ILE A 523 28.80 7.79 -29.28
N LYS A 524 27.64 8.42 -29.18
CA LYS A 524 26.86 8.45 -27.92
C LYS A 524 26.35 7.06 -27.53
N ASP A 525 25.91 6.25 -28.50
CA ASP A 525 25.48 4.87 -28.26
C ASP A 525 26.66 3.98 -27.82
N LEU A 526 27.86 4.24 -28.35
CA LEU A 526 29.11 3.62 -27.92
C LEU A 526 29.46 4.00 -26.47
N GLU A 527 29.43 5.28 -26.13
CA GLU A 527 29.65 5.78 -24.76
C GLU A 527 28.68 5.11 -23.77
N GLN A 528 27.39 5.02 -24.12
CA GLN A 528 26.38 4.33 -23.31
C GLN A 528 26.66 2.84 -23.12
N LYS A 529 27.20 2.16 -24.14
CA LYS A 529 27.58 0.73 -24.05
C LYS A 529 28.80 0.51 -23.13
N GLU A 530 29.73 1.46 -23.06
CA GLU A 530 30.87 1.40 -22.12
C GLU A 530 30.45 1.65 -20.67
N LEU A 531 29.48 2.55 -20.46
CA LEU A 531 28.93 2.85 -19.14
C LEU A 531 28.18 1.66 -18.50
N ASN A 532 27.52 0.82 -19.30
CA ASN A 532 26.71 -0.32 -18.83
C ASN A 532 27.02 -1.61 -19.60
N PRO A 533 28.11 -2.33 -19.29
CA PRO A 533 28.45 -3.57 -19.97
C PRO A 533 27.40 -4.65 -19.65
N VAL A 534 26.77 -5.19 -20.69
CA VAL A 534 25.85 -6.32 -20.55
C VAL A 534 26.63 -7.54 -20.07
N THR A 535 26.18 -8.12 -18.95
CA THR A 535 26.77 -9.36 -18.41
C THR A 535 26.03 -10.56 -18.97
N PHE A 536 26.77 -11.43 -19.65
CA PHE A 536 26.20 -12.67 -20.19
C PHE A 536 26.18 -13.76 -19.12
N ILE A 537 25.04 -14.44 -18.98
CA ILE A 537 24.80 -15.52 -18.03
C ILE A 537 24.33 -16.76 -18.82
N GLU A 538 25.11 -17.83 -18.78
CA GLU A 538 24.89 -19.07 -19.55
C GLU A 538 23.97 -20.07 -18.82
N HIS A 539 22.81 -19.60 -18.36
CA HIS A 539 21.85 -20.43 -17.62
C HIS A 539 20.40 -20.20 -18.04
N SER A 540 19.50 -21.01 -17.48
CA SER A 540 18.05 -20.90 -17.72
C SER A 540 17.55 -19.51 -17.30
N PRO A 541 16.96 -18.71 -18.22
CA PRO A 541 16.41 -17.40 -17.90
C PRO A 541 15.30 -17.50 -16.86
N TYR A 542 14.45 -18.53 -16.98
CA TYR A 542 13.37 -18.78 -16.03
C TYR A 542 13.92 -18.98 -14.60
N CYS A 543 14.91 -19.87 -14.42
CA CYS A 543 15.47 -20.13 -13.10
C CYS A 543 16.22 -18.93 -12.54
N PHE A 544 17.01 -18.24 -13.37
CA PHE A 544 17.77 -17.07 -12.93
C PHE A 544 16.84 -15.89 -12.59
N GLY A 545 15.76 -15.70 -13.35
CA GLY A 545 14.71 -14.72 -13.04
C GLY A 545 14.08 -14.97 -11.67
N LYS A 546 13.78 -16.23 -11.31
CA LYS A 546 13.27 -16.58 -9.98
C LYS A 546 14.24 -16.24 -8.85
N ILE A 547 15.56 -16.33 -9.10
CA ILE A 547 16.58 -15.88 -8.15
C ILE A 547 16.49 -14.36 -7.99
N ILE A 548 16.57 -13.60 -9.09
CA ILE A 548 16.52 -12.13 -9.05
C ILE A 548 15.25 -11.65 -8.34
N ASP A 549 14.08 -12.20 -8.68
CA ASP A 549 12.81 -11.81 -8.08
C ASP A 549 12.81 -12.01 -6.55
N TYR A 550 13.38 -13.10 -6.07
CA TYR A 550 13.51 -13.33 -4.63
C TYR A 550 14.50 -12.38 -3.96
N LEU A 551 15.65 -12.09 -4.59
CA LEU A 551 16.61 -11.12 -4.06
C LEU A 551 15.98 -9.73 -3.97
N ARG A 552 15.21 -9.30 -4.98
CA ARG A 552 14.45 -8.04 -4.95
C ARG A 552 13.50 -8.00 -3.76
N MET A 553 12.71 -9.05 -3.56
CA MET A 553 11.76 -9.11 -2.45
C MET A 553 12.47 -9.08 -1.09
N LYS A 554 13.60 -9.81 -0.96
CA LYS A 554 14.40 -9.80 0.27
C LYS A 554 15.00 -8.44 0.56
N GLU A 555 15.55 -7.76 -0.43
CA GLU A 555 16.07 -6.40 -0.27
C GLU A 555 14.98 -5.42 0.16
N ASN A 556 13.80 -5.48 -0.46
CA ASN A 556 12.68 -4.62 -0.09
C ASN A 556 12.23 -4.85 1.37
N TYR A 557 12.14 -6.11 1.80
CA TYR A 557 11.82 -6.46 3.19
C TYR A 557 12.92 -5.99 4.16
N SER A 558 14.18 -6.22 3.83
CA SER A 558 15.32 -5.79 4.67
C SER A 558 15.40 -4.26 4.82
N ASN A 559 14.95 -3.52 3.81
CA ASN A 559 14.88 -2.05 3.85
C ASN A 559 13.60 -1.51 4.51
N GLY A 560 12.72 -2.38 5.04
CA GLY A 560 11.47 -1.97 5.68
C GLY A 560 10.41 -1.42 4.71
N LEU A 561 10.54 -1.69 3.41
CA LEU A 561 9.59 -1.22 2.40
C LEU A 561 8.32 -2.07 2.34
N VAL A 562 8.39 -3.30 2.86
CA VAL A 562 7.25 -4.22 3.02
C VAL A 562 7.32 -4.87 4.40
N ASP A 563 6.17 -5.19 4.98
CA ASP A 563 6.07 -5.80 6.31
C ASP A 563 6.21 -7.33 6.25
N SER A 564 5.84 -7.93 5.12
CA SER A 564 5.75 -9.38 4.96
C SER A 564 7.08 -9.99 4.54
N GLU A 565 7.55 -11.00 5.28
CA GLU A 565 8.74 -11.75 4.86
C GLU A 565 8.48 -12.49 3.53
N PRO A 566 9.39 -12.40 2.54
CA PRO A 566 9.20 -13.02 1.24
C PRO A 566 9.11 -14.54 1.31
N ALA A 567 8.13 -15.10 0.60
CA ALA A 567 8.08 -16.54 0.36
C ALA A 567 9.26 -17.00 -0.51
N TYR A 568 9.73 -18.23 -0.29
CA TYR A 568 10.76 -18.84 -1.14
C TYR A 568 10.26 -19.03 -2.59
N PRO A 569 11.18 -19.04 -3.57
CA PRO A 569 10.82 -19.16 -4.98
C PRO A 569 9.95 -20.38 -5.30
N GLN A 570 8.80 -20.14 -5.92
CA GLN A 570 7.97 -21.20 -6.47
C GLN A 570 8.42 -21.54 -7.90
N VAL A 571 8.83 -22.80 -8.09
CA VAL A 571 9.45 -23.30 -9.33
C VAL A 571 8.67 -24.50 -9.86
N ARG A 572 8.43 -24.54 -11.17
CA ARG A 572 7.80 -25.67 -11.88
C ARG A 572 8.51 -26.98 -11.57
N THR A 573 7.74 -28.05 -11.38
CA THR A 573 8.26 -29.38 -11.02
C THR A 573 9.38 -29.86 -11.96
N GLY A 574 9.27 -29.60 -13.28
CA GLY A 574 10.28 -29.97 -14.26
C GLY A 574 11.57 -29.14 -14.23
N GLU A 575 11.55 -27.95 -13.60
CA GLU A 575 12.69 -27.03 -13.55
C GLU A 575 13.41 -27.04 -12.19
N LYS A 576 12.81 -27.64 -11.14
CA LYS A 576 13.40 -27.68 -9.77
C LYS A 576 14.85 -28.15 -9.73
N GLY A 577 15.17 -29.25 -10.41
CA GLY A 577 16.53 -29.78 -10.43
C GLY A 577 17.55 -28.87 -11.13
N LYS A 578 17.11 -28.09 -12.14
CA LYS A 578 17.97 -27.07 -12.77
C LYS A 578 18.12 -25.85 -11.88
N PHE A 579 17.01 -25.40 -11.27
CA PHE A 579 16.99 -24.28 -10.34
C PHE A 579 17.94 -24.49 -9.16
N GLU A 580 17.87 -25.65 -8.49
CA GLU A 580 18.77 -25.97 -7.38
C GLU A 580 20.25 -25.97 -7.79
N LYS A 581 20.57 -26.48 -8.99
CA LYS A 581 21.94 -26.47 -9.51
C LYS A 581 22.45 -25.04 -9.73
N ILE A 582 21.62 -24.17 -10.32
CA ILE A 582 21.97 -22.76 -10.56
C ILE A 582 22.13 -22.03 -9.22
N VAL A 583 21.23 -22.23 -8.27
CA VAL A 583 21.33 -21.64 -6.93
C VAL A 583 22.61 -22.08 -6.24
N ARG A 584 22.94 -23.37 -6.22
CA ARG A 584 24.18 -23.86 -5.58
C ARG A 584 25.45 -23.39 -6.28
N TYR A 585 25.38 -23.10 -7.57
CA TYR A 585 26.50 -22.51 -8.31
C TYR A 585 26.75 -21.06 -7.88
N TYR A 586 25.71 -20.22 -7.87
CA TYR A 586 25.85 -18.80 -7.52
C TYR A 586 25.90 -18.54 -6.00
N PHE A 587 25.34 -19.43 -5.19
CA PHE A 587 25.25 -19.34 -3.74
C PHE A 587 25.81 -20.63 -3.11
N PRO A 588 27.14 -20.83 -3.16
CA PRO A 588 27.75 -22.07 -2.70
C PRO A 588 27.68 -22.23 -1.17
N GLY A 589 27.72 -23.48 -0.70
CA GLY A 589 27.71 -23.80 0.73
C GLY A 589 26.40 -23.41 1.42
N GLU A 590 26.51 -22.83 2.62
CA GLU A 590 25.36 -22.43 3.43
C GLU A 590 24.53 -21.32 2.77
N CYS A 591 25.11 -20.52 1.86
CA CYS A 591 24.40 -19.48 1.13
C CYS A 591 23.26 -20.02 0.27
N SER A 592 23.32 -21.28 -0.16
CA SER A 592 22.23 -21.88 -0.93
C SER A 592 20.91 -21.93 -0.14
N SER A 593 20.98 -22.04 1.18
CA SER A 593 19.81 -22.02 2.08
C SER A 593 19.13 -20.65 2.12
N PHE A 594 19.83 -19.57 1.75
CA PHE A 594 19.26 -18.22 1.64
C PHE A 594 18.11 -18.18 0.63
N ILE A 595 18.23 -18.94 -0.47
CA ILE A 595 17.23 -18.99 -1.56
C ILE A 595 16.39 -20.27 -1.49
N LEU A 596 16.99 -21.42 -1.18
CA LEU A 596 16.27 -22.70 -1.15
C LEU A 596 15.49 -22.91 0.15
N GLY A 597 15.78 -22.11 1.18
CA GLY A 597 15.36 -22.37 2.55
C GLY A 597 16.16 -23.50 3.20
N TYR A 598 16.00 -23.68 4.51
CA TYR A 598 16.50 -24.85 5.20
C TYR A 598 15.61 -26.04 4.84
N VAL A 599 16.12 -26.94 4.00
CA VAL A 599 15.55 -28.28 3.84
C VAL A 599 15.83 -29.01 5.16
N ARG A 600 14.81 -29.15 6.02
CA ARG A 600 14.87 -30.03 7.18
C ARG A 600 14.76 -31.49 6.77
#